data_AF-A0A2N8KYK5-F1
#
_entry.id   AF-A0A2N8KYK5-F1
#
_cell.length_a   1.000
_cell.length_b   1.000
_cell.length_c   1.000
_cell.angle_alpha   90.00
_cell.angle_beta   90.00
_cell.angle_gamma   90.00
#
_symmetry.space_group_name_H-M   'P 1'
#
loop_
_entity.id
_entity.type
_entity.pdbx_description
1 polymer ?
#
loop_
_entity_poly.entity_id
_entity_poly.type
_entity_poly.pdbx_seq_one_letter_code
_entity_poly.pdbx_strand_id
1 'polypeptide(L)'
;MAMGFTAACFPSLPDLIEPALHPNHRKFFHSWAVVGLLGWGIYRLYDWKPEEGWEQLVRMAGLALGAAYLAHLARDAFTTKSLPLI
;
A
#
# COMPACT_ATOMS: atom_id res chain seq x y z
N MET A 1 8.80 -6.70 -20.09
CA MET A 1 8.42 -5.29 -19.82
C MET A 1 7.29 -5.15 -18.80
N ALA A 2 6.26 -6.01 -18.77
CA ALA A 2 5.14 -5.89 -17.81
C ALA A 2 5.51 -6.04 -16.31
N MET A 3 6.53 -6.85 -15.98
CA MET A 3 7.01 -7.00 -14.59
C MET A 3 7.73 -5.74 -14.04
N GLY A 4 8.33 -4.92 -14.91
CA GLY A 4 9.03 -3.71 -14.47
C GLY A 4 8.10 -2.57 -14.09
N PHE A 5 6.96 -2.43 -14.79
CA PHE A 5 5.99 -1.37 -14.52
C PHE A 5 5.19 -1.61 -13.24
N THR A 6 4.76 -2.86 -13.02
CA THR A 6 4.07 -3.28 -11.79
C THR A 6 4.98 -3.15 -10.56
N ALA A 7 6.24 -3.55 -10.67
CA ALA A 7 7.24 -3.40 -9.60
C ALA A 7 7.65 -1.95 -9.31
N ALA A 8 7.57 -1.04 -10.29
CA ALA A 8 7.93 0.37 -10.10
C ALA A 8 6.75 1.22 -9.57
N CYS A 9 5.52 0.95 -10.03
CA CYS A 9 4.37 1.82 -9.71
C CYS A 9 3.66 1.43 -8.41
N PHE A 10 3.59 0.14 -8.07
CA PHE A 10 2.77 -0.32 -6.95
C PHE A 10 3.38 0.02 -5.58
N PRO A 11 4.70 -0.15 -5.36
CA PRO A 11 5.33 0.25 -4.10
C PRO A 11 5.43 1.77 -3.93
N SER A 12 5.40 2.52 -5.03
CA SER A 12 5.52 3.98 -5.04
C SER A 12 4.17 4.68 -4.87
N LEU A 13 3.09 3.93 -4.66
CA LEU A 13 1.75 4.49 -4.50
C LEU A 13 1.64 5.52 -3.37
N PRO A 14 2.14 5.28 -2.14
CA PRO A 14 2.13 6.30 -1.09
C PRO A 14 2.87 7.58 -1.50
N ASP A 15 4.05 7.46 -2.11
CA ASP A 15 4.81 8.59 -2.62
C ASP A 15 4.12 9.30 -3.80
N LEU A 16 3.29 8.60 -4.58
CA LEU A 16 2.55 9.22 -5.68
C LEU A 16 1.43 10.14 -5.17
N ILE A 17 0.75 9.73 -4.09
CA ILE A 17 -0.38 10.48 -3.50
C ILE A 17 0.07 11.47 -2.41
N GLU A 18 1.22 11.23 -1.79
CA GLU A 18 1.88 12.13 -0.83
C GLU A 18 3.36 12.31 -1.20
N PRO A 19 3.68 13.16 -2.20
CA PRO A 19 5.02 13.26 -2.75
C PRO A 19 6.10 13.70 -1.77
N ALA A 20 7.28 13.09 -1.90
CA ALA A 20 8.48 13.39 -1.13
C ALA A 20 9.16 14.71 -1.54
N LEU A 21 8.46 15.84 -1.41
CA LEU A 21 8.96 17.18 -1.76
C LEU A 21 9.98 17.71 -0.75
N HIS A 22 10.03 17.14 0.46
CA HIS A 22 10.96 17.51 1.53
C HIS A 22 11.18 16.34 2.50
N PRO A 23 12.24 16.37 3.33
CA PRO A 23 12.55 15.28 4.27
C PRO A 23 11.46 14.93 5.29
N ASN A 24 10.46 15.80 5.50
CA ASN A 24 9.35 15.62 6.46
C ASN A 24 7.99 15.43 5.76
N HIS A 25 7.93 14.76 4.60
CA HIS A 25 6.70 14.65 3.78
C HIS A 25 5.68 13.65 4.31
N ARG A 26 6.11 12.69 5.15
CA ARG A 26 5.25 11.67 5.74
C ARG A 26 4.18 12.30 6.62
N LYS A 27 2.93 12.27 6.18
CA LYS A 27 1.77 12.69 6.98
C LYS A 27 0.74 11.57 6.93
N PHE A 28 -0.39 11.80 6.28
CA PHE A 28 -1.55 10.93 6.39
C PHE A 28 -1.34 9.60 5.69
N PHE A 29 -0.85 9.61 4.45
CA PHE A 29 -0.65 8.39 3.67
C PHE A 29 0.54 7.55 4.13
N HIS A 30 1.39 8.14 4.96
CA HIS A 30 2.49 7.46 5.65
C HIS A 30 2.23 7.33 7.15
N SER A 31 0.99 7.02 7.58
CA SER A 31 0.62 6.93 9.00
C SER A 31 0.31 5.50 9.46
N TRP A 32 0.38 5.29 10.78
CA TRP A 32 -0.12 4.06 11.41
C TRP A 32 -1.62 3.85 11.20
N ALA A 33 -2.41 4.93 11.11
CA ALA A 33 -3.83 4.84 10.76
C ALA A 33 -4.02 4.20 9.38
N VAL A 34 -3.22 4.60 8.39
CA VAL A 34 -3.27 4.01 7.05
C VAL A 34 -2.77 2.56 7.03
N VAL A 35 -1.75 2.21 7.83
CA VAL A 35 -1.34 0.80 8.03
C VAL A 35 -2.53 -0.04 8.53
N GLY A 36 -3.24 0.43 9.55
CA GLY A 36 -4.41 -0.27 10.11
C GLY A 36 -5.54 -0.43 9.09
N LEU A 37 -5.87 0.65 8.37
CA LEU A 37 -6.94 0.64 7.36
C LEU A 37 -6.60 -0.26 6.17
N LEU A 38 -5.37 -0.19 5.65
CA LEU A 38 -4.90 -1.08 4.59
C LEU A 38 -4.88 -2.54 5.04
N GLY A 39 -4.35 -2.81 6.23
CA GLY A 39 -4.31 -4.17 6.78
C GLY A 39 -5.71 -4.76 6.92
N TRP A 40 -6.67 -3.98 7.42
CA TRP A 40 -8.07 -4.41 7.50
C TRP A 40 -8.70 -4.63 6.12
N GLY A 41 -8.46 -3.74 5.16
CA GLY A 41 -8.95 -3.88 3.78
C GLY A 41 -8.38 -5.11 3.08
N ILE A 42 -7.08 -5.37 3.23
CA ILE A 42 -6.40 -6.55 2.69
C ILE A 42 -6.95 -7.82 3.33
N TYR A 43 -7.18 -7.82 4.65
CA TYR A 43 -7.81 -8.96 5.33
C TYR A 43 -9.20 -9.26 4.77
N ARG A 44 -10.04 -8.23 4.57
CA ARG A 44 -11.38 -8.39 3.97
C ARG A 44 -11.32 -8.88 2.53
N LEU A 45 -10.39 -8.35 1.73
CA LEU A 45 -10.18 -8.75 0.34
C LEU A 45 -9.64 -10.19 0.23
N TYR A 46 -8.81 -10.60 1.19
CA TYR A 46 -8.30 -11.96 1.28
C TYR A 46 -9.42 -12.95 1.62
N ASP A 47 -10.33 -12.60 2.53
CA ASP A 47 -11.45 -13.48 2.91
C ASP A 47 -12.58 -13.52 1.86
N TRP A 48 -12.69 -12.47 1.04
CA TRP A 48 -13.66 -12.41 -0.05
C TRP A 48 -13.43 -13.51 -1.09
N LYS A 49 -14.51 -14.24 -1.41
CA LYS A 49 -14.54 -15.33 -2.41
C LYS A 49 -15.30 -14.84 -3.66
N PRO A 50 -14.58 -14.35 -4.69
CA PRO A 50 -15.20 -13.87 -5.91
C PRO A 50 -15.83 -15.01 -6.73
N GLU A 51 -16.99 -14.75 -7.32
CA GLU A 51 -17.73 -15.71 -8.15
C GLU A 51 -17.42 -15.50 -9.64
N GLU A 52 -17.11 -14.27 -10.03
CA GLU A 52 -16.83 -13.90 -11.42
C GLU A 52 -15.33 -13.75 -11.70
N GLY A 53 -14.94 -13.94 -12.96
CA GLY A 53 -13.53 -13.87 -13.37
C GLY A 53 -12.90 -12.48 -13.21
N TRP A 54 -13.67 -11.41 -13.42
CA TRP A 54 -13.16 -10.04 -13.22
C TRP A 54 -12.99 -9.71 -11.74
N GLU A 55 -13.85 -10.27 -10.87
CA GLU A 55 -13.73 -10.12 -9.42
C GLU A 55 -12.46 -10.81 -8.90
N GLN A 56 -12.07 -11.95 -9.48
CA GLN A 56 -10.78 -12.59 -9.19
C GLN A 56 -9.60 -11.71 -9.57
N LEU A 57 -9.67 -11.02 -10.72
CA LEU A 57 -8.64 -10.05 -11.13
C LEU A 57 -8.55 -8.89 -10.13
N VAL A 58 -9.70 -8.34 -9.69
CA VAL A 58 -9.75 -7.29 -8.67
C VAL A 58 -9.13 -7.74 -7.35
N ARG A 59 -9.46 -8.96 -6.90
CA ARG A 59 -8.87 -9.55 -5.69
C ARG A 59 -7.36 -9.67 -5.80
N MET A 60 -6.85 -10.23 -6.90
CA MET A 60 -5.41 -10.38 -7.11
C MET A 60 -4.69 -9.03 -7.17
N ALA A 61 -5.23 -8.07 -7.94
CA ALA A 61 -4.64 -6.74 -8.07
C ALA A 61 -4.65 -5.98 -6.74
N GLY A 62 -5.76 -6.01 -6.00
CA GLY A 62 -5.88 -5.36 -4.70
C GLY A 62 -4.97 -5.96 -3.64
N LEU A 63 -4.81 -7.29 -3.60
CA LEU A 63 -3.86 -7.95 -2.70
C LEU A 63 -2.41 -7.58 -3.04
N ALA A 64 -2.05 -7.55 -4.32
CA ALA A 64 -0.70 -7.18 -4.76
C ALA A 64 -0.39 -5.70 -4.45
N LEU A 65 -1.31 -4.79 -4.77
CA LEU A 65 -1.19 -3.35 -4.47
C LEU A 65 -1.12 -3.09 -2.97
N GLY A 66 -2.03 -3.70 -2.20
CA GLY A 66 -2.08 -3.55 -0.75
C GLY A 66 -0.81 -4.07 -0.07
N ALA A 67 -0.31 -5.24 -0.48
CA ALA A 67 0.94 -5.79 0.05
C ALA A 67 2.15 -4.90 -0.30
N ALA A 68 2.22 -4.37 -1.52
CA ALA A 68 3.29 -3.46 -1.93
C ALA A 68 3.27 -2.16 -1.11
N TYR A 69 2.08 -1.60 -0.86
CA TYR A 69 1.91 -0.42 -0.01
C TYR A 69 2.32 -0.74 1.44
N LEU A 70 1.83 -1.83 2.04
CA LEU A 70 2.23 -2.21 3.39
C LEU A 70 3.75 -2.44 3.52
N ALA A 71 4.40 -3.01 2.50
CA ALA A 71 5.85 -3.16 2.49
C ALA A 71 6.58 -1.81 2.48
N HIS A 72 6.06 -0.82 1.74
CA HIS A 72 6.56 0.55 1.79
C HIS A 72 6.42 1.14 3.20
N LEU A 73 5.22 1.07 3.80
CA LEU A 73 4.98 1.61 5.14
C LEU A 73 5.81 0.90 6.21
N ALA A 74 6.01 -0.42 6.07
CA ALA A 74 6.90 -1.17 6.95
C ALA A 74 8.33 -0.63 6.87
N ARG A 75 8.86 -0.41 5.65
CA ARG A 75 10.18 0.21 5.47
C ARG A 75 10.26 1.56 6.18
N ASP A 76 9.22 2.38 6.06
CA ASP A 76 9.16 3.69 6.69
C ASP A 76 9.09 3.61 8.23
N ALA A 77 8.32 2.67 8.77
CA ALA A 77 8.20 2.43 10.21
C ALA A 77 9.53 2.09 10.88
N PHE A 78 10.42 1.39 10.17
CA PHE A 78 11.76 1.01 10.65
C PHE A 78 12.84 2.07 10.40
N THR A 79 12.48 3.29 9.98
CA THR A 79 13.40 4.42 9.95
C THR A 79 13.38 5.21 11.26
N THR A 80 14.38 6.06 11.51
CA THR A 80 14.45 6.90 12.73
C THR A 80 13.25 7.83 12.91
N LYS A 81 12.62 8.29 11.81
CA LYS A 81 11.42 9.13 11.86
C LYS A 81 10.12 8.33 12.06
N SER A 82 10.16 7.02 11.77
CA SER A 82 9.00 6.13 11.77
C SER A 82 7.79 6.71 10.99
N LEU A 83 6.59 6.21 11.31
CA LEU A 83 5.32 6.70 10.81
C LEU A 83 4.64 7.58 11.88
N PRO A 84 4.06 8.75 11.53
CA PRO A 84 3.10 9.45 12.37
C PRO A 84 1.88 8.57 12.71
N LEU A 85 1.16 8.95 13.76
CA LEU A 85 -0.05 8.23 14.16
C LEU A 85 -1.19 8.46 13.15
N ILE A 86 -1.35 9.71 12.68
CA ILE A 86 -2.29 10.21 11.65
C ILE A 86 -1.58 11.27 10.82
#